data_AF-A0A5Q4ZQT6-F1
#
_entry.id   AF-A0A5Q4ZQT6-F1
#
_cell.length_a   1.000
_cell.length_b   1.000
_cell.length_c   1.000
_cell.angle_alpha   90.00
_cell.angle_beta   90.00
_cell.angle_gamma   90.00
#
_symmetry.space_group_name_H-M   'P 1'
#
loop_
_entity.id
_entity.type
_entity.pdbx_description
1 polymer ?
#
loop_
_entity_poly.entity_id
_entity_poly.type
_entity_poly.pdbx_seq_one_letter_code
_entity_poly.pdbx_strand_id
1 'polypeptide(L)'
;MNEPLPYPFSDAIEAILLDKTGKRALLLDVLASIVHPDMVCSLFALRVMDETDKVLAQRCIDYALMGGLTPQESAAVYRFIEPRIGARFSN
;
A
#
# COMPACT_ATOMS: atom_id res chain seq x y z
N MET A 1 18.04 0.55 -11.70
CA MET A 1 16.89 0.12 -12.53
C MET A 1 15.65 0.31 -11.68
N ASN A 2 14.67 1.12 -12.12
CA ASN A 2 13.36 1.15 -11.48
C ASN A 2 12.66 -0.16 -11.85
N GLU A 3 12.55 -1.08 -10.90
CA GLU A 3 11.73 -2.27 -11.06
C GLU A 3 10.26 -1.83 -11.18
N PRO A 4 9.52 -2.27 -12.22
CA PRO A 4 8.14 -1.87 -12.40
C PRO A 4 7.28 -2.36 -11.23
N LEU A 5 6.39 -1.51 -10.75
CA LEU A 5 5.42 -1.88 -9.73
C LEU A 5 4.40 -2.86 -10.33
N PRO A 6 4.05 -3.95 -9.61
CA PRO A 6 3.02 -4.87 -10.10
C PRO A 6 1.66 -4.17 -10.09
N TYR A 7 0.83 -4.46 -11.08
CA TYR A 7 -0.60 -4.16 -10.98
C TYR A 7 -1.20 -5.14 -9.95
N PRO A 8 -1.98 -4.67 -8.95
CA PRO A 8 -2.63 -3.35 -8.83
C PRO A 8 -1.91 -2.31 -7.95
N PHE A 9 -0.71 -2.60 -7.44
CA PHE A 9 0.04 -1.69 -6.56
C PHE A 9 0.48 -0.42 -7.27
N SER A 10 0.72 -0.46 -8.58
CA SER A 10 1.00 0.72 -9.41
C SER A 10 -0.06 1.80 -9.23
N ASP A 11 -1.34 1.43 -9.34
CA ASP A 11 -2.47 2.35 -9.31
C ASP A 11 -2.68 2.93 -7.91
N ALA A 12 -2.54 2.09 -6.87
CA ALA A 12 -2.64 2.52 -5.49
C ALA A 12 -1.50 3.47 -5.10
N ILE A 13 -0.28 3.22 -5.58
CA ILE A 13 0.88 4.08 -5.34
C ILE A 13 0.72 5.41 -6.09
N GLU A 14 0.30 5.40 -7.35
CA GLU A 14 0.00 6.63 -8.10
C GLU A 14 -1.06 7.47 -7.38
N ALA A 15 -2.13 6.83 -6.91
CA ALA A 15 -3.16 7.47 -6.11
C ALA A 15 -2.58 8.16 -4.86
N ILE A 16 -1.70 7.49 -4.11
CA ILE A 16 -1.03 8.07 -2.94
C ILE A 16 -0.11 9.22 -3.33
N LEU A 17 0.63 9.11 -4.44
CA LEU A 17 1.54 10.15 -4.92
C LEU A 17 0.83 11.44 -5.33
N LEU A 18 -0.37 11.31 -5.89
CA LEU A 18 -1.20 12.45 -6.28
C LEU A 18 -1.88 13.13 -5.08
N ASP A 19 -1.98 12.45 -3.93
CA ASP A 19 -2.55 13.03 -2.71
C ASP A 19 -1.54 13.89 -1.95
N LYS A 20 -1.68 15.21 -2.14
CA LYS A 20 -0.89 16.22 -1.42
C LYS A 20 -1.44 16.56 -0.03
N THR A 21 -2.61 16.02 0.33
CA THR A 21 -3.35 16.39 1.55
C THR A 21 -3.30 15.33 2.65
N GLY A 22 -2.73 14.16 2.36
CA GLY A 22 -2.60 13.06 3.33
C GLY A 22 -3.91 12.31 3.64
N LYS A 23 -4.96 12.55 2.85
CA LYS A 23 -6.25 11.85 2.97
C LYS A 23 -6.14 10.34 2.73
N ARG A 24 -5.12 9.92 1.97
CA ARG A 24 -4.87 8.51 1.61
C ARG A 24 -4.00 7.77 2.60
N ALA A 25 -3.88 8.27 3.82
CA ALA A 25 -3.16 7.62 4.92
C ALA A 25 -3.58 6.16 5.11
N LEU A 26 -4.88 5.87 5.08
CA LEU A 26 -5.39 4.50 5.29
C LEU A 26 -5.01 3.57 4.12
N LEU A 27 -5.03 4.06 2.88
CA LEU A 27 -4.59 3.28 1.73
C LEU A 27 -3.10 2.94 1.84
N LEU A 28 -2.28 3.90 2.26
CA LEU A 28 -0.86 3.67 2.55
C LEU A 28 -0.67 2.60 3.64
N ASP A 29 -1.46 2.65 4.72
CA ASP A 29 -1.37 1.68 5.83
C ASP A 29 -1.76 0.26 5.39
N VAL A 30 -2.77 0.12 4.51
CA VAL A 30 -3.10 -1.18 3.88
C VAL A 30 -1.90 -1.69 3.08
N LEU A 31 -1.35 -0.86 2.20
CA LEU A 31 -0.21 -1.25 1.36
C LEU A 31 1.00 -1.65 2.22
N ALA A 32 1.28 -0.90 3.29
CA ALA A 32 2.36 -1.19 4.21
C ALA A 32 2.17 -2.54 4.90
N SER A 33 0.95 -2.87 5.34
CA SER A 33 0.68 -4.16 5.97
C SER A 33 0.88 -5.38 5.08
N ILE A 34 0.88 -5.20 3.76
CA ILE A 34 1.09 -6.29 2.81
C ILE A 34 2.58 -6.63 2.72
N VAL A 35 3.45 -5.61 2.79
CA VAL A 35 4.89 -5.76 2.48
C VAL A 35 5.83 -5.55 3.67
N HIS A 36 5.34 -4.98 4.78
CA HIS A 36 6.13 -4.73 5.97
C HIS A 36 5.81 -5.79 7.05
N PRO A 37 6.80 -6.57 7.52
CA PRO A 37 6.57 -7.72 8.40
C PRO A 37 5.90 -7.34 9.73
N ASP A 38 6.21 -6.16 10.26
CA ASP A 38 5.68 -5.69 11.55
C ASP A 38 4.39 -4.86 11.46
N MET A 39 3.83 -4.64 10.26
CA MET A 39 2.61 -3.85 10.10
C MET A 39 1.39 -4.76 9.94
N VAL A 40 0.38 -4.53 10.79
CA VAL A 40 -0.91 -5.22 10.70
C VAL A 40 -1.96 -4.21 10.24
N CYS A 41 -2.61 -4.49 9.10
CA CYS A 41 -3.74 -3.68 8.67
C CYS A 41 -5.02 -4.16 9.36
N SER A 42 -5.73 -3.22 9.98
CA SER A 42 -7.09 -3.45 10.41
C SER A 42 -8.01 -3.42 9.18
N LEU A 43 -8.66 -4.55 8.86
CA LEU A 43 -9.70 -4.59 7.81
C LEU A 43 -10.87 -3.64 8.10
N PHE A 44 -11.01 -3.17 9.35
CA PHE A 44 -11.95 -2.10 9.69
C PHE A 44 -11.64 -0.79 8.94
N ALA A 45 -10.36 -0.52 8.63
CA ALA A 45 -9.95 0.65 7.86
C ALA A 45 -10.67 0.70 6.49
N LEU A 46 -10.90 -0.44 5.85
CA LEU A 46 -11.63 -0.53 4.58
C LEU A 46 -13.07 0.00 4.67
N ARG A 47 -13.69 -0.02 5.86
CA ARG A 47 -15.08 0.44 6.04
C ARG A 47 -15.20 1.96 6.09
N VAL A 48 -14.13 2.65 6.44
CA VAL A 48 -14.09 4.11 6.62
C VAL A 48 -13.34 4.81 5.50
N MET A 49 -12.74 4.05 4.57
CA MET A 49 -12.17 4.58 3.34
C MET A 49 -13.26 5.04 2.36
N ASP A 50 -12.95 6.08 1.60
CA ASP A 50 -13.72 6.44 0.42
C ASP A 50 -13.73 5.29 -0.60
N GLU A 51 -14.84 5.13 -1.33
CA GLU A 51 -15.05 3.97 -2.20
C GLU A 51 -13.95 3.78 -3.25
N THR A 52 -13.40 4.86 -3.80
CA THR A 52 -12.27 4.77 -4.75
C THR A 52 -11.04 4.11 -4.14
N ASP A 53 -10.66 4.52 -2.93
CA ASP A 53 -9.45 4.02 -2.27
C ASP A 53 -9.68 2.62 -1.71
N LYS A 54 -10.91 2.33 -1.26
CA LYS A 54 -11.34 1.00 -0.84
C LYS A 54 -11.24 -0.02 -1.97
N VAL A 55 -11.63 0.35 -3.19
CA VAL A 55 -11.48 -0.53 -4.37
C VAL A 55 -10.01 -0.80 -4.67
N LEU A 56 -9.14 0.22 -4.59
CA LEU A 56 -7.70 0.05 -4.78
C LEU A 56 -7.09 -0.86 -3.71
N ALA A 57 -7.44 -0.63 -2.44
CA ALA A 57 -7.01 -1.45 -1.32
C ALA A 57 -7.45 -2.91 -1.46
N GLN A 58 -8.72 -3.14 -1.79
CA GLN A 58 -9.28 -4.49 -1.97
C GLN A 58 -8.54 -5.25 -3.08
N ARG A 59 -8.28 -4.60 -4.23
CA ARG A 59 -7.52 -5.23 -5.33
C ARG A 59 -6.10 -5.62 -4.89
N CYS A 60 -5.41 -4.76 -4.14
CA CYS A 60 -4.06 -5.07 -3.63
C CYS A 60 -4.09 -6.25 -2.64
N ILE A 61 -5.08 -6.27 -1.74
CA ILE A 61 -5.28 -7.38 -0.79
C ILE A 61 -5.56 -8.68 -1.55
N ASP A 62 -6.50 -8.66 -2.49
CA ASP A 62 -6.89 -9.84 -3.27
C ASP A 62 -5.69 -10.39 -4.07
N TYR A 63 -4.89 -9.51 -4.69
CA TYR A 63 -3.67 -9.91 -5.38
C TYR A 63 -2.67 -10.60 -4.44
N ALA A 64 -2.42 -9.99 -3.28
CA ALA A 64 -1.50 -10.53 -2.29
C ALA A 64 -1.97 -11.88 -1.71
N LEU A 65 -3.29 -12.10 -1.61
CA LEU A 65 -3.86 -13.35 -1.09
C LEU A 65 -3.91 -14.47 -2.15
N MET A 66 -4.15 -14.15 -3.42
CA MET A 66 -4.29 -15.16 -4.48
C MET A 66 -2.96 -15.58 -5.08
N GLY A 67 -2.14 -14.61 -5.49
CA GLY A 67 -0.86 -14.85 -6.16
C GLY A 67 0.34 -14.65 -5.24
N GLY A 68 0.18 -13.79 -4.23
CA GLY A 68 1.31 -13.28 -3.46
C GLY A 68 2.18 -12.34 -4.30
N LEU A 69 3.05 -11.59 -3.62
CA LEU A 69 4.10 -10.84 -4.29
C LEU A 69 5.36 -11.71 -4.36
N THR A 70 6.07 -11.66 -5.49
CA THR A 70 7.45 -12.16 -5.53
C THR A 70 8.33 -11.32 -4.60
N PRO A 71 9.48 -11.83 -4.14
CA PRO A 71 10.41 -11.04 -3.32
C PRO A 71 10.81 -9.71 -3.97
N GLN A 72 10.97 -9.69 -5.30
CA GLN A 72 11.32 -8.50 -6.08
C GLN A 72 10.18 -7.48 -6.09
N GLU A 73 8.95 -7.93 -6.31
CA GLU A 73 7.77 -7.06 -6.28
C GLU A 73 7.51 -6.49 -4.89
N SER A 74 7.62 -7.33 -3.85
CA SER A 74 7.50 -6.89 -2.46
C SER A 74 8.55 -5.84 -2.12
N ALA A 75 9.80 -6.05 -2.54
CA ALA A 75 10.87 -5.07 -2.34
C ALA A 75 10.62 -3.76 -3.12
N ALA A 76 10.12 -3.84 -4.35
CA ALA A 76 9.78 -2.68 -5.15
C ALA A 76 8.70 -1.85 -4.45
N VAL A 77 7.59 -2.47 -4.05
CA VAL A 77 6.49 -1.83 -3.32
C VAL A 77 6.97 -1.24 -1.98
N TYR A 78 7.77 -1.99 -1.22
CA TYR A 78 8.33 -1.54 0.06
C TYR A 78 9.16 -0.26 -0.08
N ARG A 79 10.05 -0.16 -1.08
CA ARG A 79 10.87 1.04 -1.32
C ARG A 79 10.04 2.32 -1.53
N PHE A 80 8.81 2.21 -2.03
CA PHE A 80 7.91 3.35 -2.14
C PHE A 80 7.21 3.69 -0.83
N ILE A 81 6.86 2.69 -0.04
CA ILE A 81 6.07 2.87 1.18
C ILE A 81 6.96 3.30 2.35
N GLU A 82 8.14 2.70 2.49
CA GLU A 82 9.09 2.92 3.59
C GLU A 82 9.31 4.41 3.92
N PRO A 83 9.66 5.31 2.98
CA PRO A 83 9.86 6.73 3.31
C PRO A 83 8.59 7.44 3.79
N ARG A 84 7.40 6.89 3.53
CA ARG A 84 6.10 7.48 3.90
C ARG A 84 5.58 6.95 5.24
N ILE A 85 6.00 5.75 5.63
CA ILE A 85 5.69 5.18 6.96
C ILE A 85 6.80 5.46 7.98
N GLY A 86 8.07 5.58 7.58
CA GLY A 86 9.20 5.85 8.46
C GLY A 86 9.10 7.19 9.19
N ALA A 87 8.42 8.18 8.60
CA ALA A 87 8.07 9.43 9.25
C ALA A 87 7.12 9.26 10.47
N ARG A 88 6.42 8.13 10.57
CA ARG A 88 5.48 7.82 11.66
C ARG A 88 6.10 7.04 12.82
N PHE A 89 7.20 6.33 12.58
CA PHE A 89 7.84 5.44 13.56
C PHE A 89 9.17 5.96 14.13
N SER A 90 9.70 7.07 13.60
CA SER A 90 10.95 7.69 14.07
C SER A 90 10.80 8.58 15.32
N ASN A 91 10.08 8.11 16.35
CA ASN A 91 9.98 8.78 17.65
C ASN A 91 10.86 8.09 18.70
#